data_AF-D6SN42-F1
#
_entry.id   AF-D6SN42-F1
#
_cell.length_a   1.000
_cell.length_b   1.000
_cell.length_c   1.000
_cell.angle_alpha   90.00
_cell.angle_beta   90.00
_cell.angle_gamma   90.00
#
_symmetry.space_group_name_H-M   'P 1'
#
loop_
_entity.id
_entity.type
_entity.pdbx_description
1 polymer ?
#
loop_
_entity_poly.entity_id
_entity_poly.type
_entity_poly.pdbx_seq_one_letter_code
_entity_poly.pdbx_strand_id
1 'polypeptide(L)'
;MSKIKQAHDKIFKNVFSDRKNALNLLGNFLPANILNRLDLKQMVYEKDTFVQKHLKGYYSDLLVTIPLVDSDESVKVYFLFEHKSFSDPDLPLQLLRYI
;
A
#
# COMPACT_ATOMS: atom_id res chain seq x y z
N MET A 1 -14.92 12.75 -24.79
CA MET A 1 -14.33 12.90 -23.45
C MET A 1 -13.58 11.61 -23.13
N SER A 2 -12.25 11.63 -23.03
CA SER A 2 -11.51 10.41 -22.74
C SER A 2 -11.84 9.95 -21.32
N LYS A 3 -12.38 8.73 -21.17
CA LYS A 3 -12.55 8.09 -19.87
C LYS A 3 -11.17 8.02 -19.23
N ILE A 4 -10.94 8.76 -18.15
CA ILE A 4 -9.78 8.55 -17.29
C ILE A 4 -9.94 7.15 -16.71
N LYS A 5 -9.29 6.16 -17.32
CA LYS A 5 -9.20 4.82 -16.74
C LYS A 5 -8.53 4.98 -15.37
N GLN A 6 -9.15 4.41 -14.33
CA GLN A 6 -8.59 4.34 -12.97
C GLN A 6 -8.36 5.69 -12.28
N ALA A 7 -9.34 6.59 -12.40
CA ALA A 7 -9.30 7.87 -11.69
C ALA A 7 -9.20 7.67 -10.16
N HIS A 8 -9.93 6.69 -9.62
CA HIS A 8 -9.92 6.37 -8.19
C HIS A 8 -8.55 5.88 -7.72
N ASP A 9 -7.93 4.97 -8.46
CA ASP A 9 -6.59 4.47 -8.12
C ASP A 9 -5.59 5.63 -8.09
N LYS A 10 -5.58 6.50 -9.11
CA LYS A 10 -4.71 7.69 -9.10
C LYS A 10 -4.94 8.60 -7.88
N ILE A 11 -6.19 8.76 -7.45
CA ILE A 11 -6.51 9.53 -6.24
C ILE A 11 -5.92 8.83 -5.01
N PHE A 12 -6.10 7.51 -4.85
CA PHE A 12 -5.55 6.76 -3.73
C PHE A 12 -4.04 6.85 -3.67
N LYS A 13 -3.36 6.64 -4.80
CA LYS A 13 -1.91 6.78 -4.88
C LYS A 13 -1.47 8.17 -4.45
N ASN A 14 -2.12 9.23 -4.94
CA ASN A 14 -1.78 10.60 -4.58
C ASN A 14 -2.02 10.90 -3.10
N VAL A 15 -3.15 10.47 -2.55
CA VAL A 15 -3.51 10.68 -1.13
C VAL A 15 -2.52 9.97 -0.21
N PHE A 16 -2.19 8.70 -0.49
CA PHE A 16 -1.32 7.91 0.38
C PHE A 16 0.18 8.03 0.05
N SER A 17 0.54 8.76 -1.01
CA SER A 17 1.91 9.26 -1.20
C SER A 17 2.25 10.37 -0.21
N ASP A 18 1.25 11.04 0.37
CA ASP A 18 1.45 11.89 1.54
C ASP A 18 1.69 11.01 2.77
N ARG A 19 2.90 11.16 3.32
CA ARG A 19 3.35 10.47 4.53
C ARG A 19 2.34 10.54 5.66
N LYS A 20 1.73 11.71 5.90
CA LYS A 20 0.79 11.90 7.02
C LYS A 20 -0.44 10.98 6.88
N ASN A 21 -0.93 10.83 5.66
CA ASN A 21 -2.09 9.98 5.39
C ASN A 21 -1.73 8.49 5.52
N ALA A 22 -0.56 8.08 5.05
CA ALA A 22 -0.08 6.71 5.22
C ALA A 22 0.16 6.36 6.70
N LEU A 23 0.73 7.28 7.49
CA LEU A 23 0.90 7.12 8.93
C LEU A 23 -0.44 6.97 9.66
N ASN A 24 -1.43 7.81 9.32
CA ASN A 24 -2.77 7.70 9.87
C ASN A 24 -3.42 6.37 9.50
N LEU A 25 -3.24 5.89 8.27
CA LEU A 25 -3.76 4.59 7.86
C LEU A 25 -3.13 3.46 8.69
N LEU A 26 -1.80 3.42 8.79
CA LEU A 26 -1.11 2.42 9.60
C LEU A 26 -1.57 2.46 11.06
N GLY A 27 -1.66 3.66 11.65
CA GLY A 27 -2.11 3.84 13.03
C GLY A 27 -3.54 3.39 13.30
N ASN A 28 -4.44 3.46 12.31
CA ASN A 28 -5.83 3.05 12.45
C ASN A 28 -6.06 1.55 12.19
N PHE A 29 -5.27 0.94 11.31
CA PHE A 29 -5.50 -0.44 10.87
C PHE A 29 -4.59 -1.47 11.54
N LEU A 30 -3.38 -1.07 11.96
CA LEU A 30 -2.47 -1.99 12.64
C LEU A 30 -2.77 -2.06 14.14
N PRO A 31 -2.83 -3.27 14.73
CA PRO A 31 -2.88 -3.43 16.17
C PRO A 31 -1.71 -2.76 16.90
N ALA A 32 -1.96 -2.27 18.12
CA ALA A 32 -0.97 -1.53 18.91
C ALA A 32 0.33 -2.30 19.18
N ASN A 33 0.26 -3.63 19.33
CA ASN A 33 1.43 -4.49 19.53
C ASN A 33 2.38 -4.53 18.32
N ILE A 34 1.86 -4.31 17.11
CA ILE A 34 2.67 -4.18 15.89
C ILE A 34 3.20 -2.75 15.79
N LEU A 35 2.33 -1.75 15.97
CA LEU A 35 2.72 -0.33 15.87
C LEU A 35 3.86 0.04 16.82
N ASN A 36 3.83 -0.46 18.06
CA ASN A 36 4.87 -0.18 19.05
C ASN A 36 6.25 -0.76 18.69
N ARG A 37 6.31 -1.68 17.71
CA ARG A 37 7.57 -2.25 17.21
C ARG A 37 8.09 -1.54 15.97
N LEU A 38 7.33 -0.60 15.39
CA LEU A 38 7.67 0.08 14.15
C LEU A 38 8.14 1.52 14.41
N ASP A 39 9.31 1.90 13.90
CA ASP A 39 9.73 3.30 13.88
C ASP A 39 9.09 4.03 12.69
N LEU A 40 7.84 4.44 12.90
CA LEU A 40 7.06 5.21 11.94
C LEU A 40 7.68 6.59 11.61
N LYS A 41 8.63 7.11 12.40
CA LYS A 41 9.33 8.36 12.07
C LYS A 41 10.42 8.15 11.04
N GLN A 42 10.98 6.94 10.97
CA GLN A 42 12.00 6.56 9.97
C GLN A 42 11.43 5.78 8.78
N MET A 43 10.10 5.69 8.67
CA MET A 43 9.41 5.14 7.50
C MET A 43 9.89 5.80 6.19
N VAL A 44 10.18 5.02 5.15
CA VAL A 44 10.60 5.51 3.83
C VAL A 44 9.79 4.84 2.72
N TYR A 45 9.36 5.63 1.73
CA TYR A 45 8.78 5.09 0.51
C TYR A 45 9.88 4.56 -0.40
N GLU A 46 9.76 3.31 -0.83
CA GLU A 46 10.65 2.72 -1.82
C GLU A 46 10.39 3.40 -3.17
N LYS A 47 11.34 4.22 -3.63
CA LYS A 47 11.32 4.79 -4.99
C LYS A 47 11.43 3.63 -5.96
N ASP A 48 10.50 3.56 -6.89
CA ASP A 48 10.30 2.45 -7.82
C ASP A 48 9.70 1.21 -7.17
N THR A 49 8.38 1.30 -6.90
CA THR A 49 7.45 0.18 -6.73
C THR A 49 7.96 -1.09 -7.38
N PHE A 50 8.52 -1.99 -6.56
CA PHE A 50 9.00 -3.32 -6.92
C PHE A 50 7.80 -4.22 -7.22
N VAL A 51 7.06 -3.83 -8.25
CA VAL A 51 5.79 -4.44 -8.62
C VAL A 51 6.06 -5.24 -9.87
N GLN A 52 5.78 -6.53 -9.81
CA GLN A 52 5.91 -7.43 -10.96
C GLN A 52 5.20 -6.78 -12.15
N LYS A 53 5.82 -6.80 -13.34
CA LYS A 53 5.32 -6.09 -14.53
C LYS A 53 3.86 -6.40 -14.85
N HIS A 54 3.34 -7.55 -14.43
CA HIS A 54 1.97 -7.98 -14.65
C HIS A 54 0.93 -7.33 -13.70
N LEU A 55 1.36 -6.71 -12.59
CA LEU A 55 0.52 -5.97 -11.64
C LEU A 55 0.55 -4.45 -11.91
N LYS A 56 1.54 -3.97 -12.70
CA LYS A 56 1.64 -2.57 -13.09
C LYS A 56 0.41 -2.13 -13.89
N GLY A 57 -0.34 -1.18 -13.33
CA GLY A 57 -1.42 -0.48 -14.02
C GLY A 57 -2.83 -0.92 -13.67
N TYR A 58 -3.03 -1.77 -12.65
CA TYR A 58 -4.36 -2.07 -12.10
C TYR A 58 -4.56 -1.62 -10.66
N TYR A 59 -3.47 -1.41 -9.93
CA TYR A 59 -3.51 -1.18 -8.49
C TYR A 59 -2.69 0.05 -8.11
N SER A 60 -3.12 0.71 -7.05
CA SER A 60 -2.31 1.77 -6.43
C SER A 60 -1.39 1.14 -5.42
N ASP A 61 -0.29 0.63 -5.95
CA ASP A 61 0.74 0.01 -5.15
C ASP A 61 1.65 1.07 -4.54
N LEU A 62 1.84 0.99 -3.21
CA LEU A 62 2.85 1.76 -2.49
C LEU A 62 3.63 0.79 -1.61
N LEU A 63 4.95 0.77 -1.77
CA LEU A 63 5.84 -0.02 -0.93
C LEU A 63 6.58 0.91 0.01
N VAL A 64 6.58 0.53 1.28
CA VAL A 64 7.19 1.31 2.35
C VAL A 64 8.08 0.39 3.16
N THR A 65 9.28 0.87 3.47
CA THR A 65 10.18 0.23 4.41
C THR A 65 10.13 0.99 5.74
N ILE A 66 9.94 0.26 6.84
CA ILE A 66 9.81 0.80 8.19
C ILE A 66 10.79 0.06 9.09
N PRO A 67 11.75 0.75 9.71
CA PRO A 67 12.65 0.15 10.68
C PRO A 67 11.91 -0.40 11.89
N LEU A 68 12.44 -1.47 12.49
CA LEU A 68 11.98 -1.95 13.79
C LEU A 68 12.62 -1.13 14.91
N VAL A 69 11.86 -0.88 15.97
CA VAL A 69 12.40 -0.26 17.19
C VAL A 69 13.36 -1.25 17.84
N ASP A 70 14.49 -0.75 18.35
CA ASP A 70 15.54 -1.52 19.04
C ASP A 70 16.14 -2.67 18.20
N SER A 71 16.16 -2.53 16.87
CA SER A 71 16.75 -3.51 15.95
C SER A 71 17.32 -2.83 14.70
N ASP A 72 18.33 -3.45 14.08
CA ASP A 72 18.84 -3.04 12.76
C ASP A 72 17.98 -3.61 11.61
N GLU A 73 16.93 -4.36 11.93
CA GLU A 73 16.00 -4.93 10.95
C GLU A 73 14.92 -3.93 10.51
N SER A 74 14.35 -4.17 9.33
CA SER A 74 13.27 -3.35 8.78
C SER A 74 12.18 -4.23 8.19
N VAL A 75 10.94 -3.77 8.28
CA VAL A 75 9.77 -4.43 7.71
C VAL A 75 9.32 -3.70 6.45
N LYS A 76 8.91 -4.47 5.45
CA LYS A 76 8.29 -3.95 4.23
C LYS A 76 6.77 -4.03 4.36
N VAL A 77 6.11 -2.89 4.24
CA VAL A 77 4.66 -2.77 4.22
C VAL A 77 4.21 -2.43 2.80
N TYR A 78 3.38 -3.29 2.24
CA TYR A 78 2.83 -3.14 0.90
C TYR A 78 1.37 -2.72 0.97
N PHE A 79 1.06 -1.54 0.45
CA PHE A 79 -0.31 -1.08 0.29
C PHE A 79 -0.82 -1.50 -1.08
N LEU A 80 -1.78 -2.41 -1.08
CA LEU A 80 -2.51 -2.82 -2.27
C LEU A 80 -3.90 -2.18 -2.23
N PHE A 81 -4.13 -1.19 -3.09
CA PHE A 81 -5.45 -0.58 -3.26
C PHE A 81 -6.01 -0.90 -4.64
N GLU A 82 -7.21 -1.46 -4.67
CA GLU A 82 -7.99 -1.71 -5.87
C GLU A 82 -9.40 -1.13 -5.69
N HIS A 83 -9.82 -0.26 -6.61
CA HIS A 83 -11.21 0.16 -6.68
C HIS A 83 -12.02 -0.77 -7.61
N LYS A 84 -12.88 -1.62 -7.04
CA LYS A 84 -13.85 -2.41 -7.81
C LYS A 84 -15.21 -1.72 -7.83
N SER A 85 -15.62 -1.27 -9.02
CA SER A 85 -16.94 -0.65 -9.22
C SER A 85 -18.09 -1.67 -9.33
N PHE A 86 -17.78 -2.97 -9.35
CA PHE A 86 -18.73 -4.07 -9.45
C PHE A 86 -18.28 -5.25 -8.58
N SER A 87 -19.24 -6.09 -8.18
CA SER A 87 -18.93 -7.34 -7.49
C SER A 87 -18.17 -8.29 -8.43
N ASP A 88 -17.05 -8.81 -7.95
CA ASP A 88 -16.19 -9.73 -8.67
C ASP A 88 -16.22 -11.10 -7.98
N PRO A 89 -16.90 -12.11 -8.54
CA PRO A 89 -17.01 -13.44 -7.94
C PRO A 89 -15.65 -14.12 -7.74
N ASP A 90 -14.66 -13.77 -8.57
CA ASP A 90 -13.32 -14.37 -8.56
C ASP A 90 -12.35 -13.62 -7.63
N LEU A 91 -12.82 -12.64 -6.85
CA LEU A 91 -12.00 -11.88 -5.90
C LEU A 91 -11.10 -12.76 -5.01
N PRO A 92 -11.58 -13.89 -4.43
CA PRO A 92 -10.70 -14.74 -3.63
C PRO A 92 -9.53 -15.33 -4.43
N LEU A 93 -9.77 -15.71 -5.70
CA LEU A 93 -8.72 -16.22 -6.59
C LEU A 93 -7.76 -15.11 -7.03
N GLN A 94 -8.30 -13.90 -7.24
CA GLN A 94 -7.48 -12.72 -7.53
C GLN A 94 -6.55 -12.38 -6.36
N LEU A 95 -7.02 -12.51 -5.11
CA LEU A 95 -6.19 -12.25 -3.92
C LEU A 95 -4.94 -13.13 -3.89
N LEU A 96 -5.04 -14.38 -4.34
CA LEU A 96 -3.91 -15.31 -4.42
C LEU A 96 -2.85 -14.88 -5.44
N ARG A 97 -3.16 -13.97 -6.36
CA ARG A 97 -2.17 -13.44 -7.33
C ARG A 97 -1.25 -12.39 -6.73
N TYR A 98 -1.56 -11.86 -5.55
CA TYR A 98 -0.73 -10.85 -4.87
C TYR A 98 0.21 -11.43 -3.81
N ILE A 99 0.05 -12.71 -3.47
CA ILE A 99 0.87 -13.46 -2.51
C ILE A 99 1.92 -14.25 -3.31
#